data_AF-A0AA86W469-F1
#
_entry.id   AF-A0AA86W469-F1
#
_cell.length_a   1.000
_cell.length_b   1.000
_cell.length_c   1.000
_cell.angle_alpha   90.00
_cell.angle_beta   90.00
_cell.angle_gamma   90.00
#
_symmetry.space_group_name_H-M   'P 1'
#
loop_
_entity.id
_entity.type
_entity.pdbx_description
1 polymer ?
#
loop_
_entity_poly.entity_id
_entity_poly.type
_entity_poly.pdbx_seq_one_letter_code
_entity_poly.pdbx_strand_id
1 'polypeptide(L)'
;MSEKPSSSLTSSTAAREVGSSLQDLNEKKQSFRRNVVSLAAELKELRSRLSSQEKSYAKETLTRQEAETNAKNMELEIGKLQKNLEEKNQQLQASASTTEKYLKELDDLRTQLVATRETADASAASAQSAQLQCLELIKELDKKNGSLREHEDRVLRLGEQLDNLQKDLQARESSQKQLKDEVLRIEHDIMEALAKAGENKNCELRKILDEVSPKNFEKMNKLLGAKDEEIAKLKDEIKIMSAHWKLKTKELESQLEKQRRTDQELKKKVLKLEFCLQEARSQTRKLQRMGERRDKAIKELRDQLAAKQQREVVGAEKQNQNFWDTSGFKIVVSMSMLVLVVFSRR
;
A
#
# COMPACT_ATOMS: atom_id res chain seq x y z
N MET A 1 113.67 78.08 -95.90
CA MET A 1 113.77 79.33 -96.69
C MET A 1 112.51 79.44 -97.54
N SER A 2 111.91 80.64 -97.57
CA SER A 2 110.85 81.12 -98.49
C SER A 2 109.52 80.36 -98.51
N GLU A 3 108.34 80.93 -98.70
CA GLU A 3 107.80 82.29 -98.82
C GLU A 3 106.26 82.12 -98.71
N LYS A 4 105.55 83.18 -98.32
CA LYS A 4 104.08 83.33 -98.47
C LYS A 4 103.73 83.49 -99.98
N PRO A 5 102.47 83.36 -100.46
CA PRO A 5 101.30 84.11 -99.95
C PRO A 5 99.89 83.47 -100.02
N SER A 6 98.95 84.15 -99.32
CA SER A 6 97.50 84.49 -99.54
C SER A 6 96.57 83.58 -100.37
N SER A 7 95.25 83.42 -100.19
CA SER A 7 94.10 84.05 -99.48
C SER A 7 92.86 83.11 -99.73
N SER A 8 91.82 82.92 -98.89
CA SER A 8 90.57 83.72 -98.82
C SER A 8 89.44 82.99 -98.02
N LEU A 9 88.87 83.68 -97.00
CA LEU A 9 87.45 83.87 -96.57
C LEU A 9 86.38 82.76 -96.76
N THR A 10 85.86 82.12 -95.68
CA THR A 10 84.65 82.41 -94.84
C THR A 10 83.26 82.08 -95.43
N SER A 11 82.52 81.13 -94.80
CA SER A 11 81.10 81.24 -94.34
C SER A 11 80.45 79.85 -94.13
N SER A 12 80.43 79.30 -92.89
CA SER A 12 79.75 78.01 -92.63
C SER A 12 79.20 77.80 -91.21
N THR A 13 78.79 78.85 -90.50
CA THR A 13 78.44 78.72 -89.06
C THR A 13 77.00 79.12 -88.67
N ALA A 14 76.24 79.85 -89.50
CA ALA A 14 74.86 80.25 -89.14
C ALA A 14 73.76 79.19 -89.47
N ALA A 15 74.04 78.23 -90.35
CA ALA A 15 73.07 77.21 -90.76
C ALA A 15 72.93 76.03 -89.76
N ARG A 16 73.87 75.86 -88.82
CA ARG A 16 73.86 74.77 -87.83
C ARG A 16 73.02 75.07 -86.58
N GLU A 17 72.82 76.34 -86.22
CA GLU A 17 72.07 76.77 -85.02
C GLU A 17 70.55 76.84 -85.23
N VAL A 18 70.08 77.21 -86.42
CA VAL A 18 68.65 77.16 -86.77
C VAL A 18 68.19 75.71 -86.97
N GLY A 19 69.07 74.86 -87.49
CA GLY A 19 68.84 73.42 -87.62
C GLY A 19 68.72 72.69 -86.28
N SER A 20 69.51 73.07 -85.26
CA SER A 20 69.44 72.47 -83.92
C SER A 20 68.17 72.84 -83.15
N SER A 21 67.68 74.08 -83.27
CA SER A 21 66.43 74.53 -82.63
C SER A 21 65.18 73.91 -83.26
N LEU A 22 65.15 73.77 -84.59
CA LEU A 22 64.09 73.04 -85.30
C LEU A 22 64.10 71.54 -84.97
N GLN A 23 65.29 70.96 -84.76
CA GLN A 23 65.44 69.58 -84.32
C GLN A 23 64.92 69.38 -82.89
N ASP A 24 65.22 70.29 -81.95
CA ASP A 24 64.69 70.27 -80.58
C ASP A 24 63.15 70.44 -80.53
N LEU A 25 62.58 71.33 -81.34
CA LEU A 25 61.14 71.47 -81.51
C LEU A 25 60.48 70.20 -82.05
N ASN A 26 61.13 69.53 -83.00
CA ASN A 26 60.65 68.26 -83.53
C ASN A 26 60.78 67.11 -82.52
N GLU A 27 61.85 67.07 -81.73
CA GLU A 27 62.05 66.13 -80.62
C GLU A 27 61.02 66.34 -79.51
N LYS A 28 60.73 67.59 -79.13
CA LYS A 28 59.65 67.94 -78.18
C LYS A 28 58.26 67.60 -78.71
N LYS A 29 57.99 67.81 -80.00
CA LYS A 29 56.72 67.40 -80.64
C LYS A 29 56.57 65.88 -80.65
N GLN A 30 57.64 65.14 -80.94
CA GLN A 30 57.62 63.68 -80.92
C GLN A 30 57.51 63.13 -79.49
N SER A 31 58.22 63.72 -78.53
CA SER A 31 58.13 63.31 -77.11
C SER A 31 56.74 63.59 -76.55
N PHE A 32 56.13 64.74 -76.86
CA PHE A 32 54.75 65.04 -76.51
C PHE A 32 53.79 64.02 -77.12
N ARG A 33 53.94 63.66 -78.40
CA ARG A 33 53.14 62.60 -79.02
C ARG A 33 53.29 61.25 -78.31
N ARG A 34 54.52 60.84 -77.96
CA ARG A 34 54.77 59.61 -77.19
C ARG A 34 54.14 59.68 -75.80
N ASN A 35 54.24 60.82 -75.11
CA ASN A 35 53.63 61.03 -73.78
C ASN A 35 52.10 60.99 -73.84
N VAL A 36 51.48 61.60 -74.86
CA VAL A 36 50.03 61.54 -75.07
C VAL A 36 49.58 60.10 -75.35
N VAL A 37 50.34 59.34 -76.14
CA VAL A 37 50.07 57.91 -76.38
C VAL A 37 50.24 57.08 -75.10
N SER A 38 51.29 57.33 -74.30
CA SER A 38 51.50 56.68 -72.99
C SER A 38 50.36 56.97 -72.03
N LEU A 39 49.96 58.24 -71.91
CA LEU A 39 48.87 58.67 -71.06
C LEU A 39 47.52 58.05 -71.49
N ALA A 40 47.27 57.94 -72.80
CA ALA A 40 46.08 57.26 -73.30
C ALA A 40 46.08 55.75 -72.97
N ALA A 41 47.25 55.10 -73.01
CA ALA A 41 47.40 53.70 -72.62
C ALA A 41 47.18 53.51 -71.11
N GLU A 42 47.78 54.37 -70.28
CA GLU A 42 47.59 54.38 -68.81
C GLU A 42 46.12 54.62 -68.43
N LEU A 43 45.44 55.58 -69.06
CA LEU A 43 44.01 55.82 -68.83
C LEU A 43 43.15 54.61 -69.23
N LYS A 44 43.49 53.93 -70.33
CA LYS A 44 42.80 52.71 -70.76
C LYS A 44 43.01 51.57 -69.75
N GLU A 45 44.21 51.42 -69.22
CA GLU A 45 44.54 50.44 -68.19
C GLU A 45 43.85 50.75 -66.85
N LEU A 46 43.87 52.00 -66.39
CA LEU A 46 43.14 52.41 -65.19
C LEU A 46 41.64 52.15 -65.33
N ARG A 47 41.07 52.41 -66.52
CA ARG A 47 39.66 52.11 -66.79
C ARG A 47 39.36 50.61 -66.78
N SER A 48 40.25 49.76 -67.30
CA SER A 48 40.06 48.30 -67.26
C SER A 48 40.17 47.76 -65.83
N ARG A 49 41.13 48.28 -65.04
CA ARG A 49 41.28 47.97 -63.61
C ARG A 49 40.07 48.41 -62.80
N LEU A 50 39.57 49.63 -63.02
CA LEU A 50 38.36 50.14 -62.37
C LEU A 50 37.15 49.25 -62.70
N SER A 51 36.96 48.89 -63.98
CA SER A 51 35.86 47.99 -64.38
C SER A 51 35.99 46.59 -63.76
N SER A 52 37.21 46.06 -63.64
CA SER A 52 37.46 44.79 -62.95
C SER A 52 37.16 44.88 -61.46
N GLN A 53 37.53 45.98 -60.83
CA GLN A 53 37.30 46.24 -59.40
C GLN A 53 35.81 46.42 -59.10
N GLU A 54 35.06 47.13 -59.95
CA GLU A 54 33.62 47.27 -59.84
C GLU A 54 32.92 45.89 -59.93
N LYS A 55 33.36 45.03 -60.85
CA LYS A 55 32.84 43.67 -60.99
C LYS A 55 33.15 42.79 -59.77
N SER A 56 34.36 42.87 -59.21
CA SER A 56 34.71 42.09 -58.01
C SER A 56 33.92 42.57 -56.80
N TYR A 57 33.75 43.89 -56.64
CA TYR A 57 32.96 44.47 -55.54
C TYR A 57 31.48 44.06 -55.62
N ALA A 58 30.89 44.05 -56.83
CA ALA A 58 29.52 43.58 -57.03
C ALA A 58 29.37 42.10 -56.65
N LYS A 59 30.33 41.25 -57.06
CA LYS A 59 30.34 39.82 -56.70
C LYS A 59 30.50 39.60 -55.19
N GLU A 60 31.43 40.32 -54.55
CA GLU A 60 31.64 40.24 -53.10
C GLU A 60 30.37 40.64 -52.34
N THR A 61 29.73 41.73 -52.74
CA THR A 61 28.47 42.21 -52.13
C THR A 61 27.37 41.15 -52.22
N LEU A 62 27.20 40.50 -53.37
CA LEU A 62 26.25 39.40 -53.55
C LEU A 62 26.56 38.23 -52.61
N THR A 63 27.82 37.76 -52.58
CA THR A 63 28.21 36.63 -51.72
C THR A 63 28.07 36.96 -50.23
N ARG A 64 28.32 38.21 -49.83
CA ARG A 64 28.09 38.68 -48.46
C ARG A 64 26.61 38.67 -48.11
N GLN A 65 25.76 39.12 -49.03
CA GLN A 65 24.31 39.10 -48.83
C GLN A 65 23.78 37.67 -48.69
N GLU A 66 24.25 36.74 -49.52
CA GLU A 66 23.91 35.31 -49.42
C GLU A 66 24.41 34.70 -48.10
N ALA A 67 25.62 35.03 -47.66
CA ALA A 67 26.14 34.56 -46.37
C ALA A 67 25.33 35.12 -45.19
N GLU A 68 24.90 36.39 -45.26
CA GLU A 68 24.10 37.04 -44.23
C GLU A 68 22.69 36.45 -44.14
N THR A 69 22.03 36.18 -45.28
CA THR A 69 20.72 35.51 -45.28
C THR A 69 20.82 34.08 -44.74
N ASN A 70 21.88 33.36 -45.10
CA ASN A 70 22.13 32.02 -44.56
C ASN A 70 22.39 32.03 -43.04
N ALA A 71 23.20 32.98 -42.54
CA ALA A 71 23.46 33.12 -41.11
C ALA A 71 22.16 33.42 -40.34
N LYS A 72 21.32 34.34 -40.84
CA LYS A 72 20.01 34.65 -40.26
C LYS A 72 19.08 33.43 -40.23
N ASN A 73 19.07 32.64 -41.30
CA ASN A 73 18.28 31.39 -41.33
C ASN A 73 18.77 30.37 -40.30
N MET A 74 20.09 30.22 -40.15
CA MET A 74 20.67 29.33 -39.14
C MET A 74 20.37 29.79 -37.71
N GLU A 75 20.43 31.10 -37.43
CA GLU A 75 20.04 31.66 -36.12
C GLU A 75 18.59 31.34 -35.76
N LEU A 76 17.66 31.45 -36.73
CA LEU A 76 16.26 31.10 -36.53
C LEU A 76 16.07 29.61 -36.22
N GLU A 77 16.75 28.72 -36.95
CA GLU A 77 16.68 27.28 -36.69
C GLU A 77 17.30 26.92 -35.33
N ILE A 78 18.41 27.54 -34.94
CA ILE A 78 19.00 27.37 -33.60
C ILE A 78 17.99 27.78 -32.53
N GLY A 79 17.31 28.93 -32.70
CA GLY A 79 16.27 29.38 -31.76
C GLY A 79 15.09 28.40 -31.65
N LYS A 80 14.62 27.84 -32.78
CA LYS A 80 13.58 26.80 -32.78
C LYS A 80 14.05 25.53 -32.06
N LEU A 81 15.26 25.07 -32.34
CA LEU A 81 15.83 23.88 -31.71
C LEU A 81 16.01 24.06 -30.20
N GLN A 82 16.48 25.23 -29.76
CA GLN A 82 16.59 25.56 -28.34
C GLN A 82 15.23 25.51 -27.63
N LYS A 83 14.20 26.10 -28.24
CA LYS A 83 12.84 26.05 -27.69
C LYS A 83 12.31 24.62 -27.58
N ASN A 84 12.48 23.82 -28.64
CA ASN A 84 12.07 22.42 -28.64
C ASN A 84 12.81 21.59 -27.57
N LEU A 85 14.10 21.85 -27.37
CA LEU A 85 14.91 21.17 -26.37
C LEU A 85 14.44 21.51 -24.95
N GLU A 86 14.13 22.76 -24.69
CA GLU A 86 13.59 23.21 -23.39
C GLU A 86 12.22 22.57 -23.09
N GLU A 87 11.31 22.55 -24.07
CA GLU A 87 10.00 21.89 -23.92
C GLU A 87 10.16 20.38 -23.62
N LYS A 88 11.08 19.70 -24.30
CA LYS A 88 11.38 18.29 -24.04
C LYS A 88 11.98 18.08 -22.65
N ASN A 89 12.83 18.99 -22.19
CA ASN A 89 13.42 18.92 -20.86
C ASN A 89 12.34 19.07 -19.76
N GLN A 90 11.40 20.00 -19.94
CA GLN A 90 10.26 20.16 -19.04
C GLN A 90 9.35 18.93 -19.01
N GLN A 91 9.10 18.32 -20.17
CA GLN A 91 8.35 17.06 -20.26
C GLN A 91 9.06 15.91 -19.53
N LEU A 92 10.38 15.80 -19.69
CA LEU A 92 11.18 14.79 -19.00
C LEU A 92 11.16 15.00 -17.49
N GLN A 93 11.29 16.25 -17.01
CA GLN A 93 11.22 16.57 -15.60
C GLN A 93 9.84 16.25 -15.00
N ALA A 94 8.76 16.60 -15.71
CA ALA A 94 7.40 16.24 -15.31
C ALA A 94 7.20 14.72 -15.26
N SER A 95 7.68 13.98 -16.26
CA SER A 95 7.65 12.52 -16.29
C SER A 95 8.44 11.92 -15.13
N ALA A 96 9.66 12.38 -14.88
CA ALA A 96 10.50 11.92 -13.78
C ALA A 96 9.83 12.12 -12.42
N SER A 97 9.23 13.30 -12.18
CA SER A 97 8.48 13.59 -10.96
C SER A 97 7.25 12.69 -10.78
N THR A 98 6.63 12.26 -11.89
CA THR A 98 5.48 11.35 -11.88
C THR A 98 5.93 9.93 -11.58
N THR A 99 7.02 9.46 -12.19
CA THR A 99 7.64 8.17 -11.89
C THR A 99 8.07 8.07 -10.43
N GLU A 100 8.64 9.14 -9.86
CA GLU A 100 9.05 9.16 -8.45
C GLU A 100 7.85 9.02 -7.49
N LYS A 101 6.69 9.59 -7.85
CA LYS A 101 5.45 9.40 -7.07
C LYS A 101 4.99 7.94 -7.11
N TYR A 102 4.99 7.31 -8.29
CA TYR A 102 4.62 5.90 -8.41
C TYR A 102 5.59 4.97 -7.66
N LEU A 103 6.88 5.28 -7.64
CA LEU A 103 7.84 4.53 -6.83
C LEU A 103 7.52 4.60 -5.33
N LYS A 104 7.19 5.78 -4.82
CA LYS A 104 6.77 5.95 -3.42
C LYS A 104 5.50 5.16 -3.10
N GLU A 105 4.49 5.22 -3.98
CA GLU A 105 3.27 4.42 -3.83
C GLU A 105 3.56 2.91 -3.84
N LEU A 106 4.49 2.44 -4.68
CA LEU A 106 4.91 1.04 -4.70
C LEU A 106 5.63 0.63 -3.41
N ASP A 107 6.49 1.48 -2.86
CA ASP A 107 7.18 1.23 -1.60
C ASP A 107 6.20 1.18 -0.41
N ASP A 108 5.21 2.07 -0.39
CA ASP A 108 4.13 2.06 0.60
C ASP A 108 3.31 0.77 0.51
N LEU A 109 2.91 0.36 -0.70
CA LEU A 109 2.20 -0.90 -0.93
C LEU A 109 3.03 -2.12 -0.52
N ARG A 110 4.34 -2.10 -0.80
CA ARG A 110 5.25 -3.17 -0.39
C ARG A 110 5.33 -3.28 1.13
N THR A 111 5.39 -2.15 1.83
CA THR A 111 5.39 -2.11 3.29
C THR A 111 4.08 -2.65 3.87
N GLN A 112 2.94 -2.28 3.29
CA GLN A 112 1.62 -2.82 3.69
C GLN A 112 1.51 -4.33 3.44
N LEU A 113 2.07 -4.82 2.33
CA LEU A 113 2.08 -6.24 1.99
C LEU A 113 2.87 -7.06 3.02
N VAL A 114 4.04 -6.57 3.44
CA VAL A 114 4.86 -7.22 4.47
C VAL A 114 4.10 -7.29 5.80
N ALA A 115 3.52 -6.18 6.26
CA ALA A 115 2.75 -6.16 7.51
C ALA A 115 1.51 -7.10 7.45
N THR A 116 0.84 -7.14 6.30
CA THR A 116 -0.31 -8.03 6.09
C THR A 116 0.12 -9.50 6.12
N ARG A 117 1.26 -9.83 5.51
CA ARG A 117 1.83 -11.18 5.52
C ARG A 117 2.20 -11.62 6.94
N GLU A 118 2.89 -10.77 7.70
CA GLU A 118 3.25 -11.06 9.10
C GLU A 118 1.99 -11.33 9.95
N THR A 119 0.93 -10.55 9.75
CA THR A 119 -0.36 -10.74 10.43
C THR A 119 -1.03 -12.05 10.02
N ALA A 120 -1.00 -12.39 8.72
CA ALA A 120 -1.54 -13.64 8.20
C ALA A 120 -0.77 -14.85 8.76
N ASP A 121 0.56 -14.79 8.81
CA ASP A 121 1.42 -15.84 9.33
C ASP A 121 1.19 -16.05 10.84
N ALA A 122 1.08 -14.96 11.62
CA ALA A 122 0.72 -15.03 13.05
C ALA A 122 -0.68 -15.63 13.27
N SER A 123 -1.65 -15.27 12.42
CA SER A 123 -3.01 -15.82 12.47
C SER A 123 -3.03 -17.31 12.13
N ALA A 124 -2.26 -17.74 11.14
CA ALA A 124 -2.12 -19.14 10.77
C ALA A 124 -1.49 -19.97 11.91
N ALA A 125 -0.44 -19.46 12.55
CA ALA A 125 0.17 -20.09 13.72
C ALA A 125 -0.82 -20.20 14.89
N SER A 126 -1.60 -19.14 15.16
CA SER A 126 -2.64 -19.17 16.19
C SER A 126 -3.73 -20.18 15.88
N ALA A 127 -4.17 -20.29 14.62
CA ALA A 127 -5.18 -21.26 14.21
C ALA A 127 -4.68 -22.71 14.36
N GLN A 128 -3.43 -22.97 13.99
CA GLN A 128 -2.80 -24.28 14.20
C GLN A 128 -2.70 -24.63 15.69
N SER A 129 -2.30 -23.69 16.54
CA SER A 129 -2.26 -23.88 17.99
C SER A 129 -3.64 -24.19 18.55
N ALA A 130 -4.68 -23.46 18.13
CA ALA A 130 -6.05 -23.71 18.57
C ALA A 130 -6.55 -25.09 18.11
N GLN A 131 -6.23 -25.49 16.87
CA GLN A 131 -6.57 -26.81 16.35
C GLN A 131 -5.92 -27.93 17.18
N LEU A 132 -4.64 -27.78 17.55
CA LEU A 132 -3.94 -28.74 18.41
C LEU A 132 -4.60 -28.86 19.79
N GLN A 133 -4.99 -27.73 20.40
CA GLN A 133 -5.72 -27.73 21.67
C GLN A 133 -7.08 -28.43 21.55
N CYS A 134 -7.83 -28.20 20.47
CA CYS A 134 -9.08 -28.91 20.22
C CYS A 134 -8.86 -30.42 20.09
N LEU A 135 -7.79 -30.85 19.41
CA LEU A 135 -7.45 -32.28 19.29
C LEU A 135 -7.09 -32.90 20.64
N GLU A 136 -6.43 -32.16 21.53
CA GLU A 136 -6.13 -32.62 22.89
C GLU A 136 -7.41 -32.77 23.73
N LEU A 137 -8.31 -31.77 23.68
CA LEU A 137 -9.60 -31.84 24.37
C LEU A 137 -10.48 -33.00 23.88
N ILE A 138 -10.47 -33.29 22.57
CA ILE A 138 -11.18 -34.46 22.03
C ILE A 138 -10.66 -35.75 22.66
N LYS A 139 -9.33 -35.93 22.75
CA LYS A 139 -8.72 -37.11 23.38
C LYS A 139 -9.10 -37.24 24.86
N GLU A 140 -9.13 -36.12 25.59
CA GLU A 140 -9.57 -36.12 26.99
C GLU A 140 -11.04 -36.51 27.12
N LEU A 141 -11.90 -36.00 26.24
CA LEU A 141 -13.32 -36.30 26.21
C LEU A 141 -13.57 -37.78 25.91
N ASP A 142 -12.84 -38.36 24.95
CA ASP A 142 -12.93 -39.79 24.64
C ASP A 142 -12.53 -40.65 25.86
N LYS A 143 -11.45 -40.27 26.55
CA LYS A 143 -11.03 -40.95 27.78
C LYS A 143 -12.10 -40.88 28.87
N LYS A 144 -12.71 -39.71 29.06
CA LYS A 144 -13.78 -39.50 30.06
C LYS A 144 -15.04 -40.28 29.69
N ASN A 145 -15.42 -40.32 28.42
CA ASN A 145 -16.52 -41.14 27.93
C ASN A 145 -16.28 -42.64 28.18
N GLY A 146 -15.04 -43.12 28.00
CA GLY A 146 -14.66 -44.49 28.35
C GLY A 146 -14.89 -44.78 29.83
N SER A 147 -14.35 -43.92 30.72
CA SER A 147 -14.55 -44.07 32.16
C SER A 147 -16.03 -43.99 32.57
N LEU A 148 -16.82 -43.13 31.93
CA LEU A 148 -18.25 -43.00 32.21
C LEU A 148 -18.99 -44.32 31.89
N ARG A 149 -18.69 -44.93 30.74
CA ARG A 149 -19.26 -46.23 30.35
C ARG A 149 -18.91 -47.33 31.34
N GLU A 150 -17.66 -47.39 31.80
CA GLU A 150 -17.26 -48.34 32.85
C GLU A 150 -18.03 -48.13 34.16
N HIS A 151 -18.32 -46.88 34.51
CA HIS A 151 -19.14 -46.56 35.68
C HIS A 151 -20.61 -46.96 35.48
N GLU A 152 -21.19 -46.70 34.31
CA GLU A 152 -22.53 -47.16 33.94
C GLU A 152 -22.65 -48.69 34.07
N ASP A 153 -21.68 -49.44 33.55
CA ASP A 153 -21.63 -50.91 33.66
C ASP A 153 -21.55 -51.38 35.12
N ARG A 154 -20.79 -50.67 35.96
CA ARG A 154 -20.71 -50.98 37.41
C ARG A 154 -22.05 -50.73 38.10
N VAL A 155 -22.73 -49.64 37.77
CA VAL A 155 -24.04 -49.30 38.33
C VAL A 155 -25.09 -50.32 37.91
N LEU A 156 -25.10 -50.76 36.66
CA LEU A 156 -25.98 -51.83 36.18
C LEU A 156 -25.77 -53.13 36.97
N ARG A 157 -24.52 -53.57 37.13
CA ARG A 157 -24.20 -54.77 37.94
C ARG A 157 -24.62 -54.64 39.40
N LEU A 158 -24.42 -53.47 40.01
CA LEU A 158 -24.88 -53.21 41.37
C LEU A 158 -26.40 -53.22 41.48
N GLY A 159 -27.11 -52.71 40.46
CA GLY A 159 -28.56 -52.79 40.34
C GLY A 159 -29.04 -54.24 40.32
N GLU A 160 -28.44 -55.09 39.48
CA GLU A 160 -28.75 -56.53 39.45
C GLU A 160 -28.50 -57.23 40.80
N GLN A 161 -27.42 -56.87 41.50
CA GLN A 161 -27.15 -57.40 42.84
C GLN A 161 -28.21 -56.97 43.84
N LEU A 162 -28.65 -55.71 43.78
CA LEU A 162 -29.70 -55.19 44.64
C LEU A 162 -31.03 -55.90 44.40
N ASP A 163 -31.40 -56.13 43.13
CA ASP A 163 -32.60 -56.86 42.76
C ASP A 163 -32.60 -58.30 43.28
N ASN A 164 -31.46 -58.98 43.20
CA ASN A 164 -31.30 -60.34 43.73
C ASN A 164 -31.44 -60.35 45.26
N LEU A 165 -30.78 -59.42 45.95
CA LEU A 165 -30.90 -59.30 47.42
C LEU A 165 -32.34 -59.00 47.85
N GLN A 166 -33.07 -58.17 47.09
CA GLN A 166 -34.46 -57.87 47.38
C GLN A 166 -35.38 -59.08 47.21
N LYS A 167 -35.16 -59.90 46.17
CA LYS A 167 -35.86 -61.19 46.00
C LYS A 167 -35.56 -62.16 47.14
N ASP A 168 -34.31 -62.28 47.54
CA ASP A 168 -33.89 -63.14 48.66
C ASP A 168 -34.52 -62.68 49.99
N LEU A 169 -34.57 -61.36 50.22
CA LEU A 169 -35.19 -60.78 51.41
C LEU A 169 -36.70 -61.09 51.45
N GLN A 170 -37.41 -60.91 50.33
CA GLN A 170 -38.83 -61.24 50.22
C GLN A 170 -39.08 -62.75 50.45
N ALA A 171 -38.22 -63.62 49.91
CA ALA A 171 -38.28 -65.05 50.14
C ALA A 171 -38.11 -65.37 51.64
N ARG A 172 -37.11 -64.77 52.31
CA ARG A 172 -36.92 -64.94 53.77
C ARG A 172 -38.10 -64.42 54.58
N GLU A 173 -38.69 -63.29 54.22
CA GLU A 173 -39.88 -62.75 54.91
C GLU A 173 -41.07 -63.73 54.82
N SER A 174 -41.30 -64.32 53.63
CA SER A 174 -42.36 -65.32 53.46
C SER A 174 -42.10 -66.59 54.27
N SER A 175 -40.84 -67.09 54.29
CA SER A 175 -40.46 -68.26 55.08
C SER A 175 -40.58 -67.98 56.58
N GLN A 176 -40.19 -66.79 57.04
CA GLN A 176 -40.28 -66.40 58.43
C GLN A 176 -41.74 -66.27 58.88
N LYS A 177 -42.62 -65.74 58.02
CA LYS A 177 -44.05 -65.67 58.28
C LYS A 177 -44.66 -67.07 58.43
N GLN A 178 -44.36 -67.98 57.50
CA GLN A 178 -44.80 -69.37 57.59
C GLN A 178 -44.31 -70.05 58.87
N LEU A 179 -43.04 -69.87 59.23
CA LEU A 179 -42.47 -70.42 60.46
C LEU A 179 -43.18 -69.86 61.70
N LYS A 180 -43.49 -68.56 61.71
CA LYS A 180 -44.23 -67.94 62.82
C LYS A 180 -45.63 -68.54 62.95
N ASP A 181 -46.35 -68.72 61.84
CA ASP A 181 -47.69 -69.31 61.84
C ASP A 181 -47.65 -70.78 62.30
N GLU A 182 -46.63 -71.53 61.90
CA GLU A 182 -46.36 -72.91 62.34
C GLU A 182 -46.08 -73.00 63.85
N VAL A 183 -45.18 -72.14 64.35
CA VAL A 183 -44.84 -72.07 65.78
C VAL A 183 -46.07 -71.73 66.60
N LEU A 184 -46.87 -70.73 66.19
CA LEU A 184 -48.12 -70.38 66.88
C LEU A 184 -49.10 -71.54 66.93
N ARG A 185 -49.20 -72.33 65.85
CA ARG A 185 -50.06 -73.54 65.83
C ARG A 185 -49.56 -74.58 66.82
N ILE A 186 -48.26 -74.91 66.79
CA ILE A 186 -47.66 -75.88 67.72
C ILE A 186 -47.79 -75.40 69.17
N GLU A 187 -47.56 -74.11 69.44
CA GLU A 187 -47.76 -73.51 70.76
C GLU A 187 -49.20 -73.68 71.24
N HIS A 188 -50.19 -73.47 70.36
CA HIS A 188 -51.60 -73.69 70.68
C HIS A 188 -51.89 -75.17 70.99
N ASP A 189 -51.41 -76.09 70.15
CA ASP A 189 -51.56 -77.54 70.32
C ASP A 189 -50.94 -78.00 71.66
N ILE A 190 -49.75 -77.50 72.02
CA ILE A 190 -49.10 -77.77 73.31
C ILE A 190 -49.92 -77.22 74.47
N MET A 191 -50.41 -75.98 74.35
CA MET A 191 -51.22 -75.34 75.40
C MET A 191 -52.53 -76.12 75.64
N GLU A 192 -53.18 -76.59 74.58
CA GLU A 192 -54.38 -77.44 74.66
C GLU A 192 -54.06 -78.82 75.25
N ALA A 193 -52.96 -79.45 74.85
CA ALA A 193 -52.51 -80.72 75.41
C ALA A 193 -52.17 -80.60 76.91
N LEU A 194 -51.53 -79.51 77.33
CA LEU A 194 -51.25 -79.21 78.74
C LEU A 194 -52.53 -78.97 79.53
N ALA A 195 -53.51 -78.26 78.96
CA ALA A 195 -54.83 -78.07 79.59
C ALA A 195 -55.58 -79.40 79.76
N LYS A 196 -55.46 -80.34 78.81
CA LYS A 196 -56.04 -81.68 78.88
C LYS A 196 -55.28 -82.65 79.81
N ALA A 197 -53.97 -82.45 80.02
CA ALA A 197 -53.12 -83.33 80.83
C ALA A 197 -53.30 -83.16 82.35
N GLY A 198 -53.93 -82.08 82.81
CA GLY A 198 -54.14 -81.80 84.23
C GLY A 198 -52.86 -81.41 84.99
N GLU A 199 -53.00 -80.58 86.02
CA GLU A 199 -51.90 -79.99 86.81
C GLU A 199 -50.93 -81.04 87.38
N ASN A 200 -49.88 -81.39 86.63
CA ASN A 200 -48.70 -82.02 87.19
C ASN A 200 -47.41 -81.58 86.49
N LYS A 201 -46.64 -80.78 87.25
CA LYS A 201 -45.20 -80.52 87.18
C LYS A 201 -44.52 -80.66 85.82
N ASN A 202 -44.35 -79.53 85.12
CA ASN A 202 -43.16 -79.28 84.31
C ASN A 202 -42.87 -77.77 84.24
N CYS A 203 -42.01 -77.30 85.17
CA CYS A 203 -41.48 -75.93 85.24
C CYS A 203 -40.46 -75.60 84.12
N GLU A 204 -40.16 -76.52 83.22
CA GLU A 204 -39.10 -76.35 82.22
C GLU A 204 -39.60 -75.66 80.94
N LEU A 205 -40.83 -75.94 80.47
CA LEU A 205 -41.43 -75.25 79.32
C LEU A 205 -41.73 -73.78 79.61
N ARG A 206 -42.13 -73.45 80.84
CA ARG A 206 -42.32 -72.06 81.29
C ARG A 206 -40.99 -71.31 81.41
N LYS A 207 -39.88 -72.00 81.73
CA LYS A 207 -38.52 -71.44 81.73
C LYS A 207 -37.96 -71.21 80.31
N ILE A 208 -38.26 -72.10 79.35
CA ILE A 208 -37.85 -71.91 77.95
C ILE A 208 -38.59 -70.72 77.31
N LEU A 209 -39.88 -70.51 77.65
CA LEU A 209 -40.63 -69.31 77.25
C LEU A 209 -40.02 -68.02 77.84
N ASP A 210 -39.51 -68.10 79.07
CA ASP A 210 -38.73 -67.04 79.73
C ASP A 210 -37.26 -66.93 79.24
N GLU A 211 -36.76 -67.84 78.40
CA GLU A 211 -35.42 -67.74 77.77
C GLU A 211 -35.45 -67.06 76.40
N VAL A 212 -36.63 -66.91 75.79
CA VAL A 212 -36.89 -65.99 74.65
C VAL A 212 -36.91 -64.50 75.11
N SER A 213 -36.64 -64.27 76.40
CA SER A 213 -36.62 -63.01 77.15
C SER A 213 -35.60 -61.94 76.68
N PRO A 214 -35.85 -60.64 76.99
CA PRO A 214 -35.16 -59.39 76.56
C PRO A 214 -33.63 -59.32 76.54
N LYS A 215 -32.89 -60.32 77.00
CA LYS A 215 -31.41 -60.37 76.90
C LYS A 215 -30.92 -60.48 75.45
N ASN A 216 -31.76 -60.92 74.51
CA ASN A 216 -31.45 -60.86 73.07
C ASN A 216 -31.73 -59.47 72.46
N PHE A 217 -32.64 -58.68 73.06
CA PHE A 217 -32.93 -57.29 72.68
C PHE A 217 -31.76 -56.35 72.99
N GLU A 218 -31.03 -56.56 74.09
CA GLU A 218 -29.82 -55.78 74.42
C GLU A 218 -28.72 -55.90 73.36
N LYS A 219 -28.54 -57.09 72.78
CA LYS A 219 -27.58 -57.29 71.68
C LYS A 219 -28.03 -56.57 70.41
N MET A 220 -29.32 -56.60 70.09
CA MET A 220 -29.92 -55.84 68.98
C MET A 220 -29.78 -54.33 69.18
N ASN A 221 -30.00 -53.83 70.41
CA ASN A 221 -29.88 -52.42 70.75
C ASN A 221 -28.44 -51.90 70.64
N LYS A 222 -27.45 -52.71 71.02
CA LYS A 222 -26.04 -52.37 70.80
C LYS A 222 -25.69 -52.24 69.31
N LEU A 223 -26.25 -53.12 68.49
CA LEU A 223 -26.02 -53.13 67.05
C LEU A 223 -26.72 -51.94 66.36
N LEU A 224 -27.90 -51.56 66.84
CA LEU A 224 -28.62 -50.34 66.44
C LEU A 224 -27.84 -49.06 66.82
N GLY A 225 -27.31 -48.97 68.04
CA GLY A 225 -26.50 -47.82 68.47
C GLY A 225 -25.26 -47.61 67.62
N ALA A 226 -24.57 -48.70 67.24
CA ALA A 226 -23.43 -48.62 66.31
C ALA A 226 -23.85 -48.14 64.91
N LYS A 227 -25.04 -48.53 64.44
CA LYS A 227 -25.60 -48.05 63.16
C LYS A 227 -25.99 -46.57 63.22
N ASP A 228 -26.53 -46.10 64.34
CA ASP A 228 -26.86 -44.68 64.52
C ASP A 228 -25.60 -43.80 64.50
N GLU A 229 -24.49 -44.29 65.06
CA GLU A 229 -23.18 -43.60 64.97
C GLU A 229 -22.61 -43.58 63.55
N GLU A 230 -22.74 -44.67 62.78
CA GLU A 230 -22.36 -44.68 61.35
C GLU A 230 -23.22 -43.69 60.55
N ILE A 231 -24.52 -43.63 60.81
CA ILE A 231 -25.44 -42.68 60.16
C ILE A 231 -25.07 -41.24 60.51
N ALA A 232 -24.67 -40.97 61.76
CA ALA A 232 -24.20 -39.64 62.17
C ALA A 232 -22.93 -39.22 61.41
N LYS A 233 -21.94 -40.11 61.29
CA LYS A 233 -20.71 -39.84 60.52
C LYS A 233 -21.00 -39.57 59.04
N LEU A 234 -21.84 -40.38 58.42
CA LEU A 234 -22.23 -40.19 57.02
C LEU A 234 -22.97 -38.86 56.81
N LYS A 235 -23.82 -38.45 57.76
CA LYS A 235 -24.47 -37.13 57.70
C LYS A 235 -23.46 -35.98 57.78
N ASP A 236 -22.45 -36.09 58.63
CA ASP A 236 -21.40 -35.08 58.74
C ASP A 236 -20.52 -35.03 57.48
N GLU A 237 -20.16 -36.17 56.89
CA GLU A 237 -19.45 -36.23 55.61
C GLU A 237 -20.26 -35.60 54.47
N ILE A 238 -21.56 -35.91 54.37
CA ILE A 238 -22.47 -35.28 53.41
C ILE A 238 -22.50 -33.76 53.60
N LYS A 239 -22.53 -33.29 54.85
CA LYS A 239 -22.54 -31.86 55.17
C LYS A 239 -21.24 -31.16 54.75
N ILE A 240 -20.08 -31.79 55.00
CA ILE A 240 -18.77 -31.29 54.56
C ILE A 240 -18.71 -31.25 53.04
N MET A 241 -19.10 -32.33 52.37
CA MET A 241 -19.10 -32.43 50.91
C MET A 241 -20.05 -31.41 50.29
N SER A 242 -21.23 -31.20 50.87
CA SER A 242 -22.17 -30.15 50.45
C SER A 242 -21.59 -28.75 50.57
N ALA A 243 -20.88 -28.44 51.67
CA ALA A 243 -20.20 -27.17 51.85
C ALA A 243 -19.09 -26.97 50.81
N HIS A 244 -18.30 -28.01 50.53
CA HIS A 244 -17.27 -27.98 49.49
C HIS A 244 -17.88 -27.73 48.10
N TRP A 245 -18.95 -28.44 47.74
CA TRP A 245 -19.66 -28.21 46.48
C TRP A 245 -20.18 -26.79 46.37
N LYS A 246 -20.77 -26.25 47.45
CA LYS A 246 -21.27 -24.86 47.46
C LYS A 246 -20.15 -23.83 47.26
N LEU A 247 -18.97 -24.04 47.85
CA LEU A 247 -17.80 -23.18 47.63
C LEU A 247 -17.31 -23.30 46.18
N LYS A 248 -17.24 -24.52 45.64
CA LYS A 248 -16.82 -24.76 44.26
C LYS A 248 -17.77 -24.10 43.25
N THR A 249 -19.08 -24.13 43.51
CA THR A 249 -20.07 -23.42 42.70
C THR A 249 -19.83 -21.92 42.70
N LYS A 250 -19.63 -21.30 43.88
CA LYS A 250 -19.34 -19.86 43.98
C LYS A 250 -18.04 -19.46 43.26
N GLU A 251 -17.00 -20.29 43.36
CA GLU A 251 -15.75 -20.07 42.65
C GLU A 251 -15.98 -20.04 41.12
N LEU A 252 -16.70 -21.02 40.58
CA LEU A 252 -17.02 -21.09 39.15
C LEU A 252 -17.89 -19.91 38.69
N GLU A 253 -18.89 -19.52 39.49
CA GLU A 253 -19.70 -18.32 39.23
C GLU A 253 -18.83 -17.05 39.18
N SER A 254 -17.85 -16.92 40.08
CA SER A 254 -16.95 -15.76 40.08
C SER A 254 -16.04 -15.72 38.84
N GLN A 255 -15.58 -16.88 38.36
CA GLN A 255 -14.80 -16.99 37.13
C GLN A 255 -15.63 -16.62 35.90
N LEU A 256 -16.88 -17.07 35.84
CA LEU A 256 -17.81 -16.76 34.76
C LEU A 256 -18.13 -15.26 34.72
N GLU A 257 -18.35 -14.64 35.87
CA GLU A 257 -18.56 -13.19 35.96
C GLU A 257 -17.32 -12.40 35.54
N LYS A 258 -16.12 -12.87 35.87
CA LYS A 258 -14.85 -12.28 35.40
C LYS A 258 -14.74 -12.36 33.87
N GLN A 259 -15.05 -13.51 33.26
CA GLN A 259 -15.08 -13.65 31.80
C GLN A 259 -16.12 -12.73 31.16
N ARG A 260 -17.31 -12.60 31.74
CA ARG A 260 -18.33 -11.67 31.26
C ARG A 260 -17.83 -10.23 31.20
N ARG A 261 -17.07 -9.77 32.20
CA ARG A 261 -16.50 -8.42 32.22
C ARG A 261 -15.44 -8.23 31.13
N THR A 262 -14.54 -9.21 30.96
CA THR A 262 -13.54 -9.15 29.89
C THR A 262 -14.18 -9.14 28.51
N ASP A 263 -15.24 -9.91 28.30
CA ASP A 263 -16.00 -9.92 27.05
C ASP A 263 -16.68 -8.58 26.77
N GLN A 264 -17.24 -7.94 27.80
CA GLN A 264 -17.82 -6.60 27.66
C GLN A 264 -16.75 -5.55 27.29
N GLU A 265 -15.55 -5.63 27.87
CA GLU A 265 -14.45 -4.75 27.51
C GLU A 265 -13.95 -4.97 26.09
N LEU A 266 -13.82 -6.24 25.67
CA LEU A 266 -13.50 -6.60 24.29
C LEU A 266 -14.56 -6.08 23.33
N LYS A 267 -15.85 -6.27 23.65
CA LYS A 267 -16.97 -5.74 22.85
C LYS A 267 -16.89 -4.22 22.70
N LYS A 268 -16.55 -3.49 23.77
CA LYS A 268 -16.33 -2.02 23.70
C LYS A 268 -15.16 -1.67 22.77
N LYS A 269 -14.06 -2.41 22.82
CA LYS A 269 -12.90 -2.19 21.92
C LYS A 269 -13.25 -2.49 20.47
N VAL A 270 -13.97 -3.58 20.20
CA VAL A 270 -14.46 -3.95 18.86
C VAL A 270 -15.34 -2.84 18.29
N LEU A 271 -16.32 -2.34 19.04
CA LEU A 271 -17.18 -1.23 18.59
C LEU A 271 -16.38 0.04 18.26
N LYS A 272 -15.34 0.36 19.05
CA LYS A 272 -14.46 1.50 18.75
C LYS A 272 -13.69 1.28 17.44
N LEU A 273 -13.16 0.08 17.21
CA LEU A 273 -12.45 -0.24 15.98
C LEU A 273 -13.38 -0.23 14.76
N GLU A 274 -14.60 -0.73 14.88
CA GLU A 274 -15.62 -0.67 13.82
C GLU A 274 -15.94 0.79 13.45
N PHE A 275 -16.08 1.67 14.45
CA PHE A 275 -16.28 3.10 14.21
C PHE A 275 -15.10 3.73 13.46
N CYS A 276 -13.87 3.50 13.93
CA CYS A 276 -12.66 4.01 13.25
C CYS A 276 -12.55 3.48 11.82
N LEU A 277 -12.87 2.21 11.58
CA LEU A 277 -12.88 1.60 10.26
C LEU A 277 -13.94 2.22 9.35
N GLN A 278 -15.15 2.47 9.87
CA GLN A 278 -16.21 3.12 9.13
C GLN A 278 -15.84 4.57 8.78
N GLU A 279 -15.20 5.29 9.70
CA GLU A 279 -14.70 6.64 9.46
C GLU A 279 -13.62 6.64 8.37
N ALA A 280 -12.62 5.75 8.46
CA ALA A 280 -11.58 5.59 7.45
C ALA A 280 -12.19 5.31 6.06
N ARG A 281 -13.15 4.37 5.97
CA ARG A 281 -13.89 4.10 4.72
C ARG A 281 -14.60 5.34 4.18
N SER A 282 -15.19 6.16 5.06
CA SER A 282 -15.86 7.40 4.67
C SER A 282 -14.87 8.42 4.08
N GLN A 283 -13.67 8.53 4.68
CA GLN A 283 -12.60 9.40 4.22
C GLN A 283 -12.06 8.91 2.87
N THR A 284 -11.84 7.60 2.70
CA THR A 284 -11.44 7.00 1.40
C THR A 284 -12.44 7.36 0.29
N ARG A 285 -13.75 7.25 0.56
CA ARG A 285 -14.78 7.63 -0.43
C ARG A 285 -14.77 9.13 -0.76
N LYS A 286 -14.42 10.00 0.19
CA LYS A 286 -14.26 11.44 -0.06
C LYS A 286 -13.05 11.69 -0.95
N LEU A 287 -11.92 11.08 -0.63
CA LEU A 287 -10.69 11.17 -1.42
C LEU A 287 -10.90 10.66 -2.85
N GLN A 288 -11.60 9.54 -3.02
CA GLN A 288 -11.96 8.99 -4.33
C GLN A 288 -12.79 9.99 -5.14
N ARG A 289 -13.82 10.60 -4.56
CA ARG A 289 -14.61 11.66 -5.23
C ARG A 289 -13.78 12.88 -5.59
N MET A 290 -12.83 13.28 -4.74
CA MET A 290 -11.90 14.37 -5.07
C MET A 290 -10.91 13.97 -6.16
N GLY A 291 -10.49 12.71 -6.23
CA GLY A 291 -9.72 12.13 -7.32
C GLY A 291 -10.49 12.23 -8.64
N GLU A 292 -11.71 11.69 -8.69
CA GLU A 292 -12.56 11.71 -9.88
C GLU A 292 -12.83 13.13 -10.41
N ARG A 293 -13.03 14.11 -9.52
CA ARG A 293 -13.18 15.52 -9.91
C ARG A 293 -11.90 16.09 -10.54
N ARG A 294 -10.74 15.78 -9.95
CA ARG A 294 -9.44 16.19 -10.50
C ARG A 294 -9.21 15.53 -11.85
N ASP A 295 -9.52 14.24 -12.00
CA ASP A 295 -9.37 13.52 -13.25
C ASP A 295 -10.29 14.07 -14.35
N LYS A 296 -11.53 14.43 -14.01
CA LYS A 296 -12.45 15.12 -14.93
C LYS A 296 -11.89 16.47 -15.39
N ALA A 297 -11.39 17.30 -14.46
CA ALA A 297 -10.79 18.59 -14.80
C ALA A 297 -9.54 18.42 -15.69
N ILE A 298 -8.69 17.43 -15.40
CA ILE A 298 -7.52 17.11 -16.24
C ILE A 298 -7.96 16.67 -17.64
N LYS A 299 -8.99 15.83 -17.73
CA LYS A 299 -9.54 15.38 -19.02
C LYS A 299 -10.09 16.56 -19.82
N GLU A 300 -10.86 17.44 -19.20
CA GLU A 300 -11.40 18.64 -19.85
C GLU A 300 -10.29 19.59 -20.33
N LEU A 301 -9.23 19.81 -19.53
CA LEU A 301 -8.07 20.58 -19.96
C LEU A 301 -7.35 19.94 -21.15
N ARG A 302 -7.22 18.60 -21.18
CA ARG A 302 -6.66 17.88 -22.33
C ARG A 302 -7.53 18.04 -23.58
N ASP A 303 -8.84 17.93 -23.43
CA ASP A 303 -9.80 18.08 -24.53
C ASP A 303 -9.79 19.52 -25.07
N GLN A 304 -9.70 20.53 -24.20
CA GLN A 304 -9.52 21.93 -24.59
C GLN A 304 -8.20 22.17 -25.33
N LEU A 305 -7.13 21.52 -24.91
CA LEU A 305 -5.82 21.61 -25.56
C LEU A 305 -5.87 20.98 -26.97
N ALA A 306 -6.49 19.80 -27.09
CA ALA A 306 -6.71 19.12 -28.37
C ALA A 306 -7.62 19.94 -29.31
N ALA A 307 -8.67 20.55 -28.79
CA ALA A 307 -9.57 21.42 -29.55
C ALA A 307 -8.87 22.70 -30.03
N LYS A 308 -7.99 23.31 -29.21
CA LYS A 308 -7.14 24.43 -29.64
C LYS A 308 -6.18 24.01 -30.75
N GLN A 309 -5.55 22.85 -30.62
CA GLN A 309 -4.61 22.34 -31.61
C GLN A 309 -5.31 22.03 -32.96
N GLN A 310 -6.53 21.47 -32.93
CA GLN A 310 -7.35 21.31 -34.14
C GLN A 310 -7.83 22.64 -34.73
N ARG A 311 -8.19 23.63 -33.89
CA ARG A 311 -8.61 24.96 -34.35
C ARG A 311 -7.43 25.76 -34.92
N GLU A 312 -6.20 25.50 -34.49
CA GLU A 312 -4.97 26.02 -35.09
C GLU A 312 -4.68 25.36 -36.45
N VAL A 313 -4.92 24.05 -36.59
CA VAL A 313 -4.78 23.33 -37.86
C VAL A 313 -5.84 23.76 -38.89
N VAL A 314 -7.09 24.00 -38.47
CA VAL A 314 -8.18 24.51 -39.34
C VAL A 314 -8.08 26.04 -39.56
N GLY A 315 -7.49 26.79 -38.62
CA GLY A 315 -7.20 28.22 -38.74
C GLY A 315 -6.01 28.52 -39.66
N ALA A 316 -5.05 27.60 -39.77
CA ALA A 316 -3.92 27.70 -40.70
C ALA A 316 -4.36 27.61 -42.17
N GLU A 317 -5.50 27.00 -42.48
CA GLU A 317 -6.06 26.98 -43.85
C GLU A 317 -6.90 28.22 -44.19
N LYS A 318 -7.25 29.07 -43.21
CA LYS A 318 -8.13 30.23 -43.44
C LYS A 318 -7.63 31.58 -42.95
N GLN A 319 -6.39 31.68 -42.48
CA GLN A 319 -5.86 32.93 -41.92
C GLN A 319 -4.49 33.32 -42.49
N ASN A 320 -4.45 33.59 -43.79
CA ASN A 320 -3.59 34.65 -44.35
C ASN A 320 -4.18 36.02 -43.98
N GLN A 321 -4.28 36.32 -42.69
CA GLN A 321 -4.51 37.69 -42.22
C GLN A 321 -3.26 38.16 -41.50
N ASN A 322 -2.66 39.18 -42.11
CA ASN A 322 -1.43 39.82 -41.73
C ASN A 322 -1.36 40.10 -40.23
N PHE A 323 -0.46 39.39 -39.54
CA PHE A 323 -0.06 39.61 -38.15
C PHE A 323 0.15 41.10 -37.80
N TRP A 324 0.60 41.87 -38.79
CA TRP A 324 0.83 43.31 -38.78
C TRP A 324 -0.39 44.19 -38.49
N ASP A 325 -1.62 43.68 -38.67
CA ASP A 325 -2.86 44.46 -38.46
C ASP A 325 -3.51 44.28 -37.08
N THR A 326 -2.96 43.42 -36.24
CA THR A 326 -3.49 43.18 -34.90
C THR A 326 -3.32 44.41 -34.01
N SER A 327 -4.40 44.89 -33.40
CA SER A 327 -4.43 46.13 -32.60
C SER A 327 -3.35 46.21 -31.51
N GLY A 328 -2.90 45.06 -30.97
CA GLY A 328 -1.79 44.98 -30.02
C GLY A 328 -0.42 45.34 -30.60
N PHE A 329 -0.15 44.99 -31.87
CA PHE A 329 1.11 45.33 -32.54
C PHE A 329 1.21 46.84 -32.83
N LYS A 330 0.11 47.46 -33.26
CA LYS A 330 0.02 48.92 -33.47
C LYS A 330 0.28 49.71 -32.18
N ILE A 331 -0.14 49.19 -31.02
CA ILE A 331 0.12 49.80 -29.71
C ILE A 331 1.62 49.69 -29.34
N VAL A 332 2.24 48.53 -29.55
CA VAL A 332 3.67 48.33 -29.25
C VAL A 332 4.57 49.19 -30.15
N VAL A 333 4.24 49.33 -31.44
CA VAL A 333 4.97 50.21 -32.36
C VAL A 333 4.79 51.68 -31.98
N SER A 334 3.57 52.10 -31.62
CA SER A 334 3.28 53.46 -31.16
C SER A 334 4.04 53.82 -29.87
N MET A 335 4.08 52.92 -28.88
CA MET A 335 4.86 53.11 -27.65
C MET A 335 6.37 53.11 -27.90
N SER A 336 6.86 52.26 -28.80
CA SER A 336 8.29 52.23 -29.16
C SER A 336 8.73 53.51 -29.87
N MET A 337 7.87 54.09 -30.71
CA MET A 337 8.13 55.36 -31.38
C MET A 337 8.13 56.55 -30.41
N LEU A 338 7.24 56.54 -29.41
CA LEU A 338 7.22 57.52 -28.32
C LEU A 338 8.51 57.48 -27.48
N VAL A 339 9.01 56.28 -27.17
CA VAL A 339 10.29 56.11 -26.47
C VAL A 339 11.45 56.64 -27.31
N LEU A 340 11.49 56.35 -28.61
CA LEU A 340 12.53 56.86 -29.51
C LEU A 340 12.50 58.40 -29.65
N VAL A 341 11.31 59.02 -29.70
CA VAL A 341 11.16 60.49 -29.74
C VAL A 341 11.61 61.15 -28.43
N VAL A 342 11.36 60.50 -27.29
CA VAL A 342 11.84 60.99 -25.97
C VAL A 342 13.36 60.85 -25.83
N PHE A 343 13.96 59.79 -26.39
CA PHE A 343 15.41 59.60 -26.37
C PHE A 343 16.17 60.45 -27.40
N SER A 344 15.53 60.88 -28.49
CA SER A 344 16.13 61.75 -29.51
C SER A 344 16.09 63.24 -29.14
N ARG A 345 15.54 63.58 -27.96
CA ARG A 345 15.40 64.95 -27.45
C ARG A 345 16.30 65.24 -26.23
N ARG A 346 17.25 64.36 -25.95
CA ARG A 346 18.47 64.60 -25.16
C ARG A 346 19.64 64.73 -26.10
#